data_AF-A0A3B6JGZ1-F1
#
_entry.id   AF-A0A3B6JGZ1-F1
#
_cell.length_a   1.000
_cell.length_b   1.000
_cell.length_c   1.000
_cell.angle_alpha   90.00
_cell.angle_beta   90.00
_cell.angle_gamma   90.00
#
_symmetry.space_group_name_H-M   'P 1'
#
loop_
_entity.id
_entity.type
_entity.pdbx_description
1 polymer ?
#
loop_
_entity_poly.entity_id
_entity_poly.type
_entity_poly.pdbx_seq_one_letter_code
_entity_poly.pdbx_strand_id
1 'polypeptide(L)'
;MGRHMALPLLLALAALVASLPSASLATAGTAGAFDSWLSANQKDFAINQALYAKKAVGDTGSTIDESLSKAEDNKTTYVVDPKGGGDYKTITAAIDAIPEGNTGRVILDLKPGEYREKIFLNLSKPYVTFKSDPKNPAIIAWSDTAATLGKDGKPVGTVGSTTCAIESDYFVAYGVVFKNDAPLAKPGAKGGQAVALRTFGTKQAFYNCTIDGGQDTLYDHKGLHYFKDCVIKGSVDFIFGFGRSLYENCRIVSIVKEIAVLTAQQRTKTIEGAIESGFSFKNCTIMSEGGGDIYLGRAWGDSSRVIYAYTEMSKEVVPVGWDGWNIKQPESSGIYYGEFKCSGPGSDARKRVGWAVDLTEAQAKPFIGTHYIFGDSWILPPPTGNSPPSKKGYSGGAPATSPASSPESADSASSPESADSAASPKSASKASSPKSAYSAGSKTKKKEL
;
A
#
# COMPACT_ATOMS: atom_id res chain seq x y z
N MET A 1 -42.91 33.09 -41.69
CA MET A 1 -42.93 33.72 -43.02
C MET A 1 -42.92 35.23 -42.83
N GLY A 2 -41.87 35.93 -43.29
CA GLY A 2 -41.69 37.37 -43.11
C GLY A 2 -40.61 37.88 -44.07
N ARG A 3 -40.98 38.86 -44.90
CA ARG A 3 -40.35 39.28 -46.16
C ARG A 3 -38.85 39.65 -46.16
N HIS A 4 -38.25 39.50 -47.35
CA HIS A 4 -36.96 40.05 -47.79
C HIS A 4 -36.83 41.58 -47.65
N MET A 5 -35.59 42.06 -47.45
CA MET A 5 -34.97 43.06 -48.34
C MET A 5 -33.42 42.98 -48.28
N ALA A 6 -32.71 43.80 -49.07
CA ALA A 6 -31.43 43.43 -49.71
C ALA A 6 -30.14 44.10 -49.19
N LEU A 7 -29.01 43.67 -49.79
CA LEU A 7 -27.63 44.22 -49.82
C LEU A 7 -27.55 45.76 -50.09
N PRO A 8 -26.40 46.46 -49.93
CA PRO A 8 -25.03 46.13 -50.40
C PRO A 8 -23.90 46.35 -49.34
N LEU A 9 -22.57 46.54 -49.57
CA LEU A 9 -21.73 46.85 -50.75
C LEU A 9 -20.24 46.36 -50.58
N LEU A 10 -19.37 46.80 -51.50
CA LEU A 10 -17.91 46.59 -51.76
C LEU A 10 -16.91 47.02 -50.64
N LEU A 11 -15.62 46.60 -50.61
CA LEU A 11 -14.56 46.88 -51.62
C LEU A 11 -13.34 45.92 -51.61
N ALA A 12 -12.44 46.06 -52.61
CA ALA A 12 -11.39 45.10 -52.99
C ALA A 12 -9.93 45.59 -52.77
N LEU A 13 -8.93 44.70 -52.88
CA LEU A 13 -7.51 45.04 -53.05
C LEU A 13 -6.71 43.90 -53.74
N ALA A 14 -5.60 44.24 -54.43
CA ALA A 14 -4.74 43.28 -55.15
C ALA A 14 -3.23 43.60 -55.10
N ALA A 15 -2.41 42.53 -54.97
CA ALA A 15 -1.01 42.28 -55.38
C ALA A 15 0.13 43.34 -55.24
N LEU A 16 1.27 42.97 -54.61
CA LEU A 16 2.53 42.52 -55.28
C LEU A 16 3.56 41.92 -54.26
N VAL A 17 4.77 41.52 -54.71
CA VAL A 17 5.66 40.48 -54.12
C VAL A 17 7.04 41.01 -53.65
N ALA A 18 7.66 40.42 -52.61
CA ALA A 18 9.12 40.48 -52.37
C ALA A 18 9.72 39.33 -51.49
N SER A 19 10.76 38.65 -52.03
CA SER A 19 11.94 37.98 -51.41
C SER A 19 11.89 36.99 -50.20
N LEU A 20 12.63 35.87 -50.38
CA LEU A 20 13.00 34.78 -49.43
C LEU A 20 14.16 35.18 -48.47
N PRO A 21 14.38 34.51 -47.30
CA PRO A 21 15.05 33.19 -47.26
C PRO A 21 14.46 32.15 -46.26
N SER A 22 14.84 30.89 -46.47
CA SER A 22 14.40 29.73 -45.67
C SER A 22 14.91 29.76 -44.23
N ALA A 23 14.00 29.56 -43.27
CA ALA A 23 14.33 29.16 -41.90
C ALA A 23 13.66 27.82 -41.58
N SER A 24 14.46 26.83 -41.17
CA SER A 24 13.97 25.56 -40.64
C SER A 24 13.22 25.82 -39.33
N LEU A 25 11.90 25.61 -39.31
CA LEU A 25 11.17 25.40 -38.07
C LEU A 25 10.95 23.91 -37.85
N ALA A 26 11.60 23.40 -36.81
CA ALA A 26 11.36 22.07 -36.26
C ALA A 26 9.89 21.88 -35.91
N THR A 27 9.41 20.64 -36.02
CA THR A 27 8.05 20.25 -35.65
C THR A 27 7.76 20.58 -34.19
N ALA A 28 6.88 21.56 -33.96
CA ALA A 28 6.43 21.94 -32.62
C ALA A 28 5.56 20.83 -32.01
N GLY A 29 6.16 20.00 -31.15
CA GLY A 29 5.50 18.94 -30.41
C GLY A 29 5.04 19.36 -29.02
N THR A 30 3.76 19.09 -28.72
CA THR A 30 3.24 18.63 -27.41
C THR A 30 3.39 19.46 -26.13
N ALA A 31 4.07 20.62 -26.09
CA ALA A 31 4.17 21.43 -24.86
C ALA A 31 2.79 21.77 -24.23
N GLY A 32 1.86 22.29 -25.05
CA GLY A 32 0.58 22.81 -24.56
C GLY A 32 -0.37 21.80 -23.90
N ALA A 33 -0.26 20.50 -24.20
CA ALA A 33 -1.13 19.49 -23.60
C ALA A 33 -0.68 19.14 -22.17
N PHE A 34 0.63 18.95 -21.97
CA PHE A 34 1.22 18.67 -20.67
C PHE A 34 1.09 19.87 -19.73
N ASP A 35 1.39 21.08 -20.19
CA ASP A 35 1.27 22.29 -19.37
C ASP A 35 -0.19 22.60 -18.98
N SER A 36 -1.15 22.32 -19.87
CA SER A 36 -2.58 22.45 -19.57
C SER A 36 -3.05 21.41 -18.56
N TRP A 37 -2.62 20.15 -18.70
CA TRP A 37 -2.92 19.09 -17.75
C TRP A 37 -2.27 19.35 -16.38
N LEU A 38 -1.04 19.85 -16.36
CA LEU A 38 -0.34 20.23 -15.14
C LEU A 38 -1.05 21.39 -14.44
N SER A 39 -1.43 22.42 -15.20
CA SER A 39 -2.22 23.54 -14.70
C SER A 39 -3.59 23.11 -14.19
N ALA A 40 -4.22 22.11 -14.82
CA ALA A 40 -5.46 21.51 -14.32
C ALA A 40 -5.22 20.77 -13.00
N ASN A 41 -4.18 19.94 -12.87
CA ASN A 41 -3.86 19.26 -11.61
C ASN A 41 -3.45 20.24 -10.48
N GLN A 42 -2.82 21.36 -10.81
CA GLN A 42 -2.53 22.43 -9.83
C GLN A 42 -3.80 23.19 -9.40
N LYS A 43 -4.74 23.44 -10.32
CA LYS A 43 -6.05 24.02 -10.01
C LYS A 43 -6.91 23.06 -9.19
N ASP A 44 -6.93 21.78 -9.58
CA ASP A 44 -7.54 20.71 -8.80
C ASP A 44 -6.92 20.66 -7.41
N PHE A 45 -5.59 20.76 -7.28
CA PHE A 45 -4.96 20.88 -5.97
C PHE A 45 -5.40 22.15 -5.22
N ALA A 46 -5.52 23.32 -5.83
CA ALA A 46 -5.96 24.52 -5.12
C ALA A 46 -7.43 24.43 -4.65
N ILE A 47 -8.32 23.89 -5.49
CA ILE A 47 -9.72 23.59 -5.16
C ILE A 47 -9.78 22.56 -4.03
N ASN A 48 -9.01 21.48 -4.16
CA ASN A 48 -8.90 20.43 -3.17
C ASN A 48 -8.27 20.95 -1.88
N GLN A 49 -7.25 21.80 -1.91
CA GLN A 49 -6.66 22.44 -0.73
C GLN A 49 -7.71 23.27 0.01
N ALA A 50 -8.59 23.97 -0.69
CA ALA A 50 -9.72 24.67 -0.07
C ALA A 50 -10.77 23.71 0.50
N LEU A 51 -11.06 22.58 -0.17
CA LEU A 51 -11.94 21.52 0.36
C LEU A 51 -11.32 20.76 1.54
N TYR A 52 -10.00 20.59 1.55
CA TYR A 52 -9.24 19.84 2.55
C TYR A 52 -8.97 20.72 3.77
N ALA A 53 -8.70 22.02 3.57
CA ALA A 53 -8.78 23.01 4.63
C ALA A 53 -10.18 23.03 5.23
N LYS A 54 -11.26 23.05 4.44
CA LYS A 54 -12.64 22.96 4.98
C LYS A 54 -12.96 21.65 5.70
N LYS A 55 -12.26 20.54 5.41
CA LYS A 55 -12.36 19.27 6.17
C LYS A 55 -11.46 19.25 7.42
N ALA A 56 -10.36 19.99 7.43
CA ALA A 56 -9.41 20.05 8.55
C ALA A 56 -9.68 21.21 9.52
N VAL A 57 -10.40 22.25 9.10
CA VAL A 57 -10.72 23.45 9.89
C VAL A 57 -12.10 23.29 10.52
N GLY A 58 -12.18 22.39 11.49
CA GLY A 58 -12.74 22.76 12.78
C GLY A 58 -11.68 23.62 13.47
N ASP A 59 -11.95 24.91 13.62
CA ASP A 59 -10.89 25.92 13.77
C ASP A 59 -10.03 25.76 15.04
N THR A 60 -8.75 26.12 14.92
CA THR A 60 -7.73 26.16 15.99
C THR A 60 -7.42 24.84 16.74
N GLY A 61 -6.34 24.16 16.33
CA GLY A 61 -5.58 23.24 17.21
C GLY A 61 -6.10 21.79 17.31
N SER A 62 -5.78 20.96 16.32
CA SER A 62 -5.79 19.48 16.39
C SER A 62 -7.01 18.86 17.10
N THR A 63 -8.22 19.20 16.66
CA THR A 63 -9.42 18.45 17.05
C THR A 63 -9.46 17.14 16.27
N ILE A 64 -8.93 16.08 16.89
CA ILE A 64 -9.12 14.70 16.41
C ILE A 64 -10.62 14.40 16.28
N ASP A 65 -11.00 13.52 15.34
CA ASP A 65 -12.38 13.16 15.08
C ASP A 65 -13.09 12.79 16.41
N GLU A 66 -14.23 13.41 16.72
CA GLU A 66 -14.89 13.29 18.03
C GLU A 66 -15.17 11.82 18.41
N SER A 67 -15.55 11.00 17.42
CA SER A 67 -15.79 9.57 17.62
C SER A 67 -14.50 8.78 17.89
N LEU A 68 -13.37 9.19 17.32
CA LEU A 68 -12.05 8.65 17.63
C LEU A 68 -11.63 9.04 19.05
N SER A 69 -11.81 10.30 19.46
CA SER A 69 -11.51 10.74 20.83
C SER A 69 -12.27 9.89 21.87
N LYS A 70 -13.59 9.73 21.67
CA LYS A 70 -14.44 8.90 22.54
C LYS A 70 -14.01 7.42 22.55
N ALA A 71 -13.52 6.90 21.44
CA ALA A 71 -12.98 5.55 21.39
C ALA A 71 -11.65 5.44 22.16
N GLU A 72 -10.77 6.43 22.05
CA GLU A 72 -9.50 6.49 22.78
C GLU A 72 -9.67 6.64 24.29
N ASP A 73 -10.74 7.27 24.77
CA ASP A 73 -11.09 7.33 26.19
C ASP A 73 -11.56 5.96 26.74
N ASN A 74 -12.13 5.11 25.88
CA ASN A 74 -12.72 3.82 26.23
C ASN A 74 -11.86 2.63 25.76
N LYS A 75 -10.63 2.56 26.28
CA LYS A 75 -9.64 1.52 25.92
C LYS A 75 -9.88 0.18 26.63
N THR A 76 -9.95 -0.90 25.85
CA THR A 76 -9.86 -2.30 26.32
C THR A 76 -8.64 -2.96 25.71
N THR A 77 -7.97 -3.85 26.45
CA THR A 77 -6.87 -4.68 25.91
C THR A 77 -7.19 -6.16 26.08
N TYR A 78 -6.99 -6.93 25.01
CA TYR A 78 -7.00 -8.39 25.00
C TYR A 78 -5.59 -8.89 24.73
N VAL A 79 -5.05 -9.75 25.60
CA VAL A 79 -3.79 -10.43 25.32
C VAL A 79 -4.05 -11.65 24.45
N VAL A 80 -3.42 -11.73 23.29
CA VAL A 80 -3.55 -12.91 22.40
C VAL A 80 -2.22 -13.65 22.37
N ASP A 81 -2.21 -14.93 22.74
CA ASP A 81 -1.00 -15.76 22.78
C ASP A 81 -1.27 -17.15 22.18
N PRO A 82 -0.62 -17.54 21.06
CA PRO A 82 -0.84 -18.84 20.43
C PRO A 82 -0.41 -20.02 21.31
N LYS A 83 0.39 -19.77 22.35
CA LYS A 83 0.81 -20.75 23.36
C LYS A 83 -0.18 -20.89 24.52
N GLY A 84 -1.17 -20.00 24.62
CA GLY A 84 -2.28 -20.10 25.59
C GLY A 84 -2.10 -19.34 26.91
N GLY A 85 -1.11 -18.45 27.04
CA GLY A 85 -0.91 -17.59 28.22
C GLY A 85 -1.66 -16.25 28.20
N GLY A 86 -2.50 -16.00 27.20
CA GLY A 86 -3.30 -14.78 27.03
C GLY A 86 -4.79 -14.98 27.35
N ASP A 87 -5.60 -13.94 27.15
CA ASP A 87 -7.06 -14.02 27.20
C ASP A 87 -7.62 -14.84 26.03
N TYR A 88 -6.93 -14.83 24.88
CA TYR A 88 -7.30 -15.60 23.68
C TYR A 88 -6.09 -16.33 23.10
N LYS A 89 -6.34 -17.51 22.51
CA LYS A 89 -5.31 -18.28 21.79
C LYS A 89 -5.13 -17.84 20.33
N THR A 90 -6.17 -17.29 19.72
CA THR A 90 -6.21 -16.93 18.30
C THR A 90 -6.67 -15.49 18.11
N ILE A 91 -6.21 -14.86 17.03
CA ILE A 91 -6.61 -13.50 16.68
C ILE A 91 -8.10 -13.48 16.29
N THR A 92 -8.56 -14.52 15.59
CA THR A 92 -9.99 -14.67 15.22
C THR A 92 -10.88 -14.65 16.46
N ALA A 93 -10.57 -15.43 17.52
CA ALA A 93 -11.39 -15.46 18.73
C ALA A 93 -11.39 -14.11 19.49
N ALA A 94 -10.28 -13.37 19.45
CA ALA A 94 -10.21 -12.03 20.02
C ALA A 94 -11.02 -11.00 19.22
N ILE A 95 -11.09 -11.14 17.88
CA ILE A 95 -11.97 -10.33 17.01
C ILE A 95 -13.44 -10.69 17.24
N ASP A 96 -13.78 -11.97 17.39
CA ASP A 96 -15.15 -12.45 17.61
C ASP A 96 -15.74 -11.90 18.91
N ALA A 97 -14.91 -11.69 19.94
CA ALA A 97 -15.31 -11.07 21.20
C ALA A 97 -15.61 -9.56 21.13
N ILE A 98 -15.17 -8.87 20.07
CA ILE A 98 -15.48 -7.44 19.86
C ILE A 98 -16.93 -7.31 19.39
N PRO A 99 -17.78 -6.49 20.05
CA PRO A 99 -19.16 -6.30 19.64
C PRO A 99 -19.26 -5.59 18.29
N GLU A 100 -20.29 -5.93 17.52
CA GLU A 100 -20.65 -5.15 16.33
C GLU A 100 -21.12 -3.75 16.74
N GLY A 101 -20.75 -2.72 15.98
CA GLY A 101 -20.97 -1.32 16.34
C GLY A 101 -20.03 -0.81 17.44
N ASN A 102 -18.85 -1.43 17.62
CA ASN A 102 -17.87 -1.07 18.65
C ASN A 102 -17.58 0.44 18.71
N THR A 103 -17.60 1.00 19.92
CA THR A 103 -17.37 2.44 20.18
C THR A 103 -16.11 2.75 20.98
N GLY A 104 -15.41 1.72 21.49
CA GLY A 104 -14.18 1.86 22.29
C GLY A 104 -12.95 1.32 21.57
N ARG A 105 -11.76 1.85 21.87
CA ARG A 105 -10.49 1.34 21.32
C ARG A 105 -10.22 -0.07 21.87
N VAL A 106 -10.26 -1.09 21.03
CA VAL A 106 -9.89 -2.46 21.42
C VAL A 106 -8.49 -2.80 20.93
N ILE A 107 -7.56 -3.03 21.84
CA ILE A 107 -6.16 -3.37 21.57
C ILE A 107 -5.97 -4.87 21.72
N LEU A 108 -5.63 -5.56 20.63
CA LEU A 108 -5.12 -6.93 20.65
C LEU A 108 -3.59 -6.85 20.82
N ASP A 109 -3.11 -7.13 22.02
CA ASP A 109 -1.68 -7.23 22.34
C ASP A 109 -1.21 -8.65 21.99
N LEU A 110 -0.72 -8.80 20.76
CA LEU A 110 -0.28 -10.04 20.14
C LEU A 110 1.10 -10.42 20.65
N LYS A 111 1.19 -11.54 21.37
CA LYS A 111 2.46 -12.08 21.86
C LYS A 111 3.32 -12.65 20.70
N PRO A 112 4.65 -12.74 20.89
CA PRO A 112 5.55 -13.22 19.84
C PRO A 112 5.26 -14.67 19.41
N GLY A 113 5.11 -14.88 18.10
CA GLY A 113 4.82 -16.19 17.52
C GLY A 113 4.16 -16.09 16.15
N GLU A 114 4.01 -17.24 15.48
CA GLU A 114 3.23 -17.36 14.25
C GLU A 114 1.77 -17.67 14.56
N TYR A 115 0.88 -16.87 13.99
CA TYR A 115 -0.57 -17.02 13.95
C TYR A 115 -0.93 -17.45 12.53
N ARG A 116 -0.99 -18.77 12.30
CA ARG A 116 -1.36 -19.33 11.00
C ARG A 116 -2.88 -19.34 10.83
N GLU A 117 -3.42 -18.14 10.60
CA GLU A 117 -4.84 -17.84 10.51
C GLU A 117 -5.13 -16.95 9.28
N LYS A 118 -6.30 -17.12 8.66
CA LYS A 118 -6.86 -16.10 7.76
C LYS A 118 -7.71 -15.13 8.57
N ILE A 119 -7.26 -13.88 8.65
CA ILE A 119 -7.91 -12.84 9.46
C ILE A 119 -8.85 -12.01 8.61
N PHE A 120 -10.08 -11.83 9.08
CA PHE A 120 -11.05 -10.89 8.53
C PHE A 120 -11.59 -10.02 9.66
N LEU A 121 -11.21 -8.74 9.67
CA LEU A 121 -11.79 -7.74 10.55
C LEU A 121 -12.79 -6.90 9.73
N ASN A 122 -14.07 -7.14 9.97
CA ASN A 122 -15.18 -6.52 9.24
C ASN A 122 -15.31 -5.01 9.51
N LEU A 123 -16.09 -4.32 8.67
CA LEU A 123 -16.32 -2.88 8.76
C LEU A 123 -17.14 -2.42 9.98
N SER A 124 -17.94 -3.31 10.59
CA SER A 124 -18.80 -2.98 11.73
C SER A 124 -18.08 -3.07 13.09
N LYS A 125 -16.80 -3.43 13.10
CA LYS A 125 -15.91 -3.40 14.28
C LYS A 125 -14.80 -2.34 14.14
N PRO A 126 -15.12 -1.02 14.18
CA PRO A 126 -14.12 0.05 14.09
C PRO A 126 -13.24 0.14 15.34
N TYR A 127 -12.21 0.99 15.30
CA TYR A 127 -11.31 1.31 16.44
C TYR A 127 -10.54 0.10 17.01
N VAL A 128 -10.15 -0.86 16.18
CA VAL A 128 -9.32 -1.99 16.61
C VAL A 128 -7.83 -1.68 16.41
N THR A 129 -6.99 -2.19 17.30
CA THR A 129 -5.53 -2.10 17.19
C THR A 129 -4.90 -3.47 17.30
N PHE A 130 -4.05 -3.86 16.34
CA PHE A 130 -3.14 -5.00 16.50
C PHE A 130 -1.77 -4.46 16.93
N LYS A 131 -1.28 -4.90 18.07
CA LYS A 131 -0.03 -4.44 18.66
C LYS A 131 0.88 -5.62 18.96
N SER A 132 2.13 -5.55 18.58
CA SER A 132 3.18 -6.49 18.98
C SER A 132 4.51 -5.76 19.23
N ASP A 133 5.51 -6.48 19.73
CA ASP A 133 6.87 -5.94 19.86
C ASP A 133 7.59 -6.06 18.51
N PRO A 134 7.93 -4.95 17.81
CA PRO A 134 8.64 -5.02 16.53
C PRO A 134 10.04 -5.68 16.62
N LYS A 135 10.61 -5.84 17.82
CA LYS A 135 11.87 -6.58 18.02
C LYS A 135 11.67 -8.11 18.08
N ASN A 136 10.45 -8.57 18.35
CA ASN A 136 10.08 -9.97 18.44
C ASN A 136 8.60 -10.13 18.05
N PRO A 137 8.26 -9.96 16.76
CA PRO A 137 6.90 -9.65 16.36
C PRO A 137 5.97 -10.88 16.30
N ALA A 138 4.68 -10.62 16.45
CA ALA A 138 3.62 -11.50 15.99
C ALA A 138 3.61 -11.55 14.44
N ILE A 139 3.55 -12.77 13.90
CA ILE A 139 3.52 -13.02 12.46
C ILE A 139 2.17 -13.64 12.10
N ILE A 140 1.34 -12.92 11.34
CA ILE A 140 0.07 -13.42 10.80
C ILE A 140 0.34 -14.00 9.42
N ALA A 141 0.19 -15.31 9.25
CA ALA A 141 0.66 -16.03 8.05
C ALA A 141 -0.41 -16.92 7.42
N TRP A 142 -0.56 -16.82 6.09
CA TRP A 142 -1.27 -17.80 5.28
C TRP A 142 -0.59 -18.00 3.92
N SER A 143 -1.08 -18.94 3.12
CA SER A 143 -0.41 -19.47 1.91
C SER A 143 -1.31 -19.54 0.67
N ASP A 144 -2.42 -18.79 0.64
CA ASP A 144 -3.35 -18.86 -0.49
C ASP A 144 -2.84 -18.04 -1.67
N THR A 145 -3.04 -18.60 -2.87
CA THR A 145 -2.92 -17.87 -4.14
C THR A 145 -4.31 -17.62 -4.72
N ALA A 146 -4.43 -16.74 -5.71
CA ALA A 146 -5.66 -16.56 -6.45
C ALA A 146 -6.14 -17.84 -7.17
N ALA A 147 -5.24 -18.79 -7.43
CA ALA A 147 -5.54 -20.12 -7.96
C ALA A 147 -6.00 -21.14 -6.90
N THR A 148 -5.82 -20.89 -5.61
CA THR A 148 -6.27 -21.80 -4.54
C THR A 148 -7.77 -22.04 -4.65
N LEU A 149 -8.21 -23.29 -4.53
CA LEU A 149 -9.63 -23.63 -4.62
C LEU A 149 -10.35 -23.36 -3.28
N GLY A 150 -11.45 -22.61 -3.35
CA GLY A 150 -12.35 -22.39 -2.23
C GLY A 150 -13.25 -23.61 -1.96
N LYS A 151 -14.12 -23.48 -0.94
CA LYS A 151 -15.07 -24.54 -0.55
C LYS A 151 -16.08 -24.91 -1.64
N ASP A 152 -16.28 -24.04 -2.63
CA ASP A 152 -17.14 -24.26 -3.79
C ASP A 152 -16.39 -24.90 -4.99
N GLY A 153 -15.11 -25.26 -4.81
CA GLY A 153 -14.26 -25.85 -5.84
C GLY A 153 -13.74 -24.85 -6.89
N LYS A 154 -13.93 -23.54 -6.70
CA LYS A 154 -13.48 -22.50 -7.64
C LYS A 154 -12.25 -21.75 -7.12
N PRO A 155 -11.39 -21.19 -7.99
CA PRO A 155 -10.31 -20.30 -7.58
C PRO A 155 -10.81 -19.11 -6.74
N VAL A 156 -10.18 -18.86 -5.59
CA VAL A 156 -10.58 -17.79 -4.65
C VAL A 156 -10.30 -16.37 -5.18
N GLY A 157 -9.46 -16.23 -6.20
CA GLY A 157 -9.08 -14.94 -6.78
C GLY A 157 -8.19 -14.09 -5.85
N THR A 158 -7.72 -12.94 -6.34
CA THR A 158 -6.81 -12.06 -5.59
C THR A 158 -7.39 -11.65 -4.23
N VAL A 159 -8.67 -11.23 -4.18
CA VAL A 159 -9.34 -10.86 -2.92
C VAL A 159 -9.39 -12.05 -1.94
N GLY A 160 -9.75 -13.23 -2.42
CA GLY A 160 -9.84 -14.42 -1.59
C GLY A 160 -8.49 -15.01 -1.18
N SER A 161 -7.38 -14.67 -1.85
CA SER A 161 -6.02 -15.07 -1.46
C SER A 161 -5.49 -14.36 -0.21
N THR A 162 -6.18 -13.32 0.26
CA THR A 162 -5.76 -12.47 1.38
C THR A 162 -5.54 -13.26 2.68
N THR A 163 -4.36 -13.08 3.28
CA THR A 163 -4.04 -13.55 4.64
C THR A 163 -4.75 -12.72 5.70
N CYS A 164 -4.59 -11.39 5.67
CA CYS A 164 -5.21 -10.47 6.62
C CYS A 164 -6.01 -9.39 5.88
N ALA A 165 -7.34 -9.37 6.04
CA ALA A 165 -8.25 -8.41 5.44
C ALA A 165 -8.85 -7.49 6.51
N ILE A 166 -8.56 -6.19 6.42
CA ILE A 166 -9.01 -5.16 7.37
C ILE A 166 -9.96 -4.19 6.67
N GLU A 167 -11.26 -4.33 6.94
CA GLU A 167 -12.32 -3.44 6.46
C GLU A 167 -12.78 -2.43 7.53
N SER A 168 -12.27 -2.57 8.75
CA SER A 168 -12.53 -1.70 9.91
C SER A 168 -11.94 -0.30 9.76
N ASP A 169 -12.72 0.72 10.09
CA ASP A 169 -12.30 2.12 10.15
C ASP A 169 -11.49 2.42 11.43
N TYR A 170 -10.56 3.37 11.34
CA TYR A 170 -9.65 3.75 12.44
C TYR A 170 -8.79 2.60 12.99
N PHE A 171 -8.52 1.58 12.16
CA PHE A 171 -7.63 0.48 12.51
C PHE A 171 -6.18 0.94 12.68
N VAL A 172 -5.46 0.37 13.65
CA VAL A 172 -4.03 0.61 13.84
C VAL A 172 -3.25 -0.69 13.94
N ALA A 173 -2.15 -0.83 13.21
CA ALA A 173 -1.16 -1.88 13.43
C ALA A 173 0.15 -1.28 13.95
N TYR A 174 0.77 -1.93 14.95
CA TYR A 174 2.11 -1.59 15.44
C TYR A 174 2.95 -2.86 15.62
N GLY A 175 4.09 -2.93 14.93
CA GLY A 175 5.06 -4.01 15.10
C GLY A 175 4.61 -5.40 14.63
N VAL A 176 3.59 -5.49 13.79
CA VAL A 176 3.04 -6.77 13.29
C VAL A 176 3.66 -7.14 11.93
N VAL A 177 3.90 -8.42 11.70
CA VAL A 177 4.21 -8.96 10.37
C VAL A 177 2.95 -9.56 9.76
N PHE A 178 2.54 -9.07 8.60
CA PHE A 178 1.49 -9.66 7.77
C PHE A 178 2.16 -10.39 6.61
N LYS A 179 1.94 -11.70 6.47
CA LYS A 179 2.68 -12.53 5.52
C LYS A 179 1.79 -13.43 4.68
N ASN A 180 1.97 -13.40 3.36
CA ASN A 180 1.56 -14.49 2.50
C ASN A 180 2.80 -15.26 2.03
N ASP A 181 2.94 -16.51 2.46
CA ASP A 181 4.11 -17.36 2.19
C ASP A 181 3.90 -18.35 1.04
N ALA A 182 2.89 -18.12 0.20
CA ALA A 182 2.68 -18.87 -1.03
C ALA A 182 3.96 -18.88 -1.91
N PRO A 183 4.27 -19.99 -2.60
CA PRO A 183 5.42 -20.07 -3.49
C PRO A 183 5.42 -18.96 -4.55
N LEU A 184 6.57 -18.31 -4.74
CA LEU A 184 6.69 -17.21 -5.70
C LEU A 184 6.29 -17.64 -7.11
N ALA A 185 5.29 -16.94 -7.65
CA ALA A 185 4.85 -17.09 -9.02
C ALA A 185 5.96 -16.63 -9.99
N LYS A 186 6.16 -17.39 -11.08
CA LYS A 186 6.99 -16.92 -12.20
C LYS A 186 6.31 -15.71 -12.87
N PRO A 187 7.07 -14.71 -13.36
CA PRO A 187 6.50 -13.58 -14.09
C PRO A 187 5.54 -14.03 -15.20
N GLY A 188 4.31 -13.49 -15.18
CA GLY A 188 3.25 -13.82 -16.13
C GLY A 188 2.47 -15.11 -15.86
N ALA A 189 2.72 -15.82 -14.75
CA ALA A 189 1.89 -16.96 -14.34
C ALA A 189 0.45 -16.52 -14.02
N LYS A 190 -0.53 -17.37 -14.36
CA LYS A 190 -1.95 -17.12 -14.06
C LYS A 190 -2.28 -17.58 -12.64
N GLY A 191 -2.97 -16.73 -11.88
CA GLY A 191 -3.42 -17.05 -10.52
C GLY A 191 -2.32 -17.02 -9.45
N GLY A 192 -1.17 -16.43 -9.75
CA GLY A 192 -0.01 -16.32 -8.85
C GLY A 192 -0.11 -15.21 -7.80
N GLN A 193 -1.18 -14.40 -7.83
CA GLN A 193 -1.46 -13.34 -6.87
C GLN A 193 -1.66 -13.92 -5.46
N ALA A 194 -1.00 -13.36 -4.45
CA ALA A 194 -0.96 -13.91 -3.09
C ALA A 194 -0.91 -12.77 -2.05
N VAL A 195 -2.09 -12.25 -1.68
CA VAL A 195 -2.20 -11.05 -0.85
C VAL A 195 -1.85 -11.35 0.62
N ALA A 196 -0.94 -10.57 1.20
CA ALA A 196 -0.59 -10.63 2.63
C ALA A 196 -1.51 -9.74 3.48
N LEU A 197 -1.73 -8.51 3.03
CA LEU A 197 -2.59 -7.53 3.70
C LEU A 197 -3.51 -6.86 2.68
N ARG A 198 -4.82 -6.82 2.96
CA ARG A 198 -5.79 -5.98 2.25
C ARG A 198 -6.36 -4.92 3.19
N THR A 199 -6.25 -3.66 2.82
CA THR A 199 -6.79 -2.50 3.56
C THR A 199 -7.95 -1.88 2.78
N PHE A 200 -9.12 -1.72 3.42
CA PHE A 200 -10.34 -1.22 2.76
C PHE A 200 -11.17 -0.24 3.61
N GLY A 201 -11.09 -0.35 4.95
CA GLY A 201 -11.63 0.66 5.85
C GLY A 201 -10.81 1.95 5.73
N THR A 202 -11.38 3.08 6.15
CA THR A 202 -10.68 4.37 6.08
C THR A 202 -9.97 4.71 7.39
N LYS A 203 -8.99 5.62 7.30
CA LYS A 203 -8.21 6.13 8.43
C LYS A 203 -7.42 5.03 9.15
N GLN A 204 -6.80 4.13 8.39
CA GLN A 204 -5.98 3.04 8.93
C GLN A 204 -4.50 3.45 9.02
N ALA A 205 -3.83 3.16 10.14
CA ALA A 205 -2.41 3.48 10.36
C ALA A 205 -1.58 2.22 10.64
N PHE A 206 -0.42 2.12 9.99
CA PHE A 206 0.51 0.99 10.10
C PHE A 206 1.88 1.53 10.51
N TYR A 207 2.38 1.08 11.65
CA TYR A 207 3.59 1.60 12.28
C TYR A 207 4.61 0.48 12.49
N ASN A 208 5.81 0.63 11.93
CA ASN A 208 6.91 -0.32 12.10
C ASN A 208 6.49 -1.78 11.80
N CYS A 209 5.57 -1.96 10.86
CA CYS A 209 5.03 -3.24 10.44
C CYS A 209 5.82 -3.80 9.26
N THR A 210 5.81 -5.12 9.08
CA THR A 210 6.31 -5.75 7.85
C THR A 210 5.14 -6.35 7.09
N ILE A 211 5.06 -6.06 5.79
CA ILE A 211 4.11 -6.72 4.88
C ILE A 211 4.95 -7.52 3.89
N ASP A 212 4.88 -8.85 3.98
CA ASP A 212 5.78 -9.81 3.33
C ASP A 212 5.00 -10.74 2.39
N GLY A 213 5.43 -10.88 1.14
CA GLY A 213 4.70 -11.65 0.15
C GLY A 213 5.37 -11.69 -1.22
N GLY A 214 4.68 -12.29 -2.19
CA GLY A 214 5.14 -12.43 -3.57
C GLY A 214 4.54 -11.40 -4.51
N GLN A 215 3.66 -11.87 -5.40
CA GLN A 215 2.88 -11.02 -6.29
C GLN A 215 1.63 -10.52 -5.54
N ASP A 216 1.24 -9.26 -5.76
CA ASP A 216 0.06 -8.63 -5.15
C ASP A 216 0.15 -8.58 -3.59
N THR A 217 1.33 -8.37 -2.99
CA THR A 217 1.54 -8.44 -1.52
C THR A 217 0.59 -7.54 -0.69
N LEU A 218 0.59 -6.23 -0.96
CA LEU A 218 -0.23 -5.23 -0.26
C LEU A 218 -1.35 -4.76 -1.18
N TYR A 219 -2.57 -5.23 -0.91
CA TYR A 219 -3.78 -4.72 -1.56
C TYR A 219 -4.30 -3.50 -0.80
N ASP A 220 -3.73 -2.35 -1.12
CA ASP A 220 -4.17 -1.02 -0.70
C ASP A 220 -5.46 -0.64 -1.45
N HIS A 221 -6.55 -1.33 -1.09
CA HIS A 221 -7.75 -1.43 -1.92
C HIS A 221 -8.50 -0.10 -2.00
N LYS A 222 -8.84 0.51 -0.87
CA LYS A 222 -9.56 1.79 -0.78
C LYS A 222 -9.46 2.35 0.63
N GLY A 223 -9.43 3.68 0.79
CA GLY A 223 -9.42 4.33 2.10
C GLY A 223 -8.39 5.44 2.21
N LEU A 224 -8.31 6.06 3.38
CA LEU A 224 -7.19 6.91 3.80
C LEU A 224 -6.23 6.05 4.61
N HIS A 225 -4.99 5.86 4.16
CA HIS A 225 -4.03 4.99 4.85
C HIS A 225 -2.70 5.70 5.12
N TYR A 226 -2.11 5.40 6.28
CA TYR A 226 -0.78 5.86 6.65
C TYR A 226 0.11 4.65 6.96
N PHE A 227 1.21 4.52 6.22
CA PHE A 227 2.24 3.52 6.49
C PHE A 227 3.50 4.28 6.89
N LYS A 228 3.98 4.08 8.13
CA LYS A 228 5.12 4.80 8.67
C LYS A 228 6.17 3.85 9.23
N ASP A 229 7.42 4.05 8.82
CA ASP A 229 8.58 3.24 9.19
C ASP A 229 8.40 1.73 8.88
N CYS A 230 7.54 1.38 7.91
CA CYS A 230 7.21 -0.01 7.57
C CYS A 230 8.17 -0.63 6.55
N VAL A 231 8.23 -1.96 6.51
CA VAL A 231 8.91 -2.74 5.46
C VAL A 231 7.86 -3.40 4.58
N ILE A 232 7.96 -3.25 3.25
CA ILE A 232 7.05 -3.89 2.29
C ILE A 232 7.90 -4.69 1.30
N LYS A 233 7.66 -6.00 1.22
CA LYS A 233 8.39 -6.95 0.36
C LYS A 233 7.52 -7.52 -0.75
N GLY A 234 8.05 -7.68 -1.95
CA GLY A 234 7.30 -8.34 -3.02
C GLY A 234 8.02 -8.45 -4.37
N SER A 235 7.25 -8.87 -5.37
CA SER A 235 7.69 -9.09 -6.74
C SER A 235 6.94 -8.22 -7.74
N VAL A 236 5.77 -8.64 -8.20
CA VAL A 236 4.96 -7.94 -9.21
C VAL A 236 3.75 -7.30 -8.53
N ASP A 237 3.46 -6.05 -8.88
CA ASP A 237 2.30 -5.26 -8.43
C ASP A 237 2.12 -5.28 -6.90
N PHE A 238 3.21 -5.32 -6.14
CA PHE A 238 3.14 -5.68 -4.72
C PHE A 238 2.63 -4.58 -3.79
N ILE A 239 2.36 -3.37 -4.33
CA ILE A 239 1.55 -2.32 -3.70
C ILE A 239 0.50 -1.86 -4.74
N PHE A 240 -0.75 -2.28 -4.59
CA PHE A 240 -1.77 -2.07 -5.63
C PHE A 240 -3.15 -1.75 -5.07
N GLY A 241 -3.99 -1.12 -5.89
CA GLY A 241 -5.37 -0.74 -5.54
C GLY A 241 -5.69 0.75 -5.72
N PHE A 242 -6.79 1.19 -5.10
CA PHE A 242 -7.39 2.52 -5.24
C PHE A 242 -7.20 3.39 -3.97
N GLY A 243 -6.40 2.95 -3.00
CA GLY A 243 -6.12 3.71 -1.78
C GLY A 243 -5.63 5.16 -2.01
N ARG A 244 -5.82 5.99 -0.99
CA ARG A 244 -5.16 7.28 -0.85
C ARG A 244 -4.21 7.21 0.34
N SER A 245 -2.93 7.08 0.03
CA SER A 245 -2.00 6.53 1.00
C SER A 245 -0.69 7.31 1.04
N LEU A 246 -0.24 7.63 2.26
CA LEU A 246 1.08 8.17 2.51
C LEU A 246 1.95 7.06 3.11
N TYR A 247 3.01 6.71 2.41
CA TYR A 247 4.09 5.85 2.85
C TYR A 247 5.26 6.74 3.26
N GLU A 248 5.56 6.82 4.55
CA GLU A 248 6.59 7.70 5.11
C GLU A 248 7.71 6.89 5.80
N ASN A 249 8.96 7.15 5.42
CA ASN A 249 10.15 6.44 5.90
C ASN A 249 10.10 4.91 5.67
N CYS A 250 9.32 4.43 4.69
CA CYS A 250 9.15 3.00 4.44
C CYS A 250 10.30 2.41 3.61
N ARG A 251 10.61 1.14 3.85
CA ARG A 251 11.55 0.34 3.05
C ARG A 251 10.77 -0.54 2.08
N ILE A 252 10.93 -0.28 0.79
CA ILE A 252 10.25 -0.97 -0.31
C ILE A 252 11.26 -1.92 -0.96
N VAL A 253 10.99 -3.23 -0.92
CA VAL A 253 11.99 -4.26 -1.16
C VAL A 253 11.53 -5.27 -2.22
N SER A 254 12.21 -5.30 -3.37
CA SER A 254 12.09 -6.40 -4.33
C SER A 254 12.80 -7.65 -3.79
N ILE A 255 12.14 -8.80 -3.84
CA ILE A 255 12.71 -10.10 -3.43
C ILE A 255 13.05 -11.03 -4.60
N VAL A 256 12.92 -10.58 -5.86
CA VAL A 256 13.09 -11.40 -7.07
C VAL A 256 14.36 -11.10 -7.86
N LYS A 257 14.80 -12.09 -8.65
CA LYS A 257 16.02 -12.02 -9.48
C LYS A 257 15.77 -11.54 -10.90
N GLU A 258 14.53 -11.63 -11.35
CA GLU A 258 14.09 -11.27 -12.68
C GLU A 258 13.62 -9.81 -12.72
N ILE A 259 12.32 -9.56 -12.61
CA ILE A 259 11.69 -8.23 -12.71
C ILE A 259 10.67 -8.08 -11.58
N ALA A 260 10.78 -6.97 -10.87
CA ALA A 260 9.79 -6.48 -9.93
C ALA A 260 9.05 -5.24 -10.46
N VAL A 261 7.81 -5.10 -10.03
CA VAL A 261 6.97 -3.91 -10.26
C VAL A 261 6.41 -3.50 -8.91
N LEU A 262 6.76 -2.31 -8.45
CA LEU A 262 6.44 -1.84 -7.10
C LEU A 262 4.95 -1.52 -6.98
N THR A 263 4.44 -0.64 -7.84
CA THR A 263 3.09 -0.12 -7.72
C THR A 263 2.19 -0.41 -8.92
N ALA A 264 0.93 -0.78 -8.65
CA ALA A 264 -0.13 -0.89 -9.64
C ALA A 264 -1.39 -0.14 -9.17
N GLN A 265 -1.33 1.19 -9.26
CA GLN A 265 -2.38 2.06 -8.71
C GLN A 265 -3.57 2.18 -9.69
N GLN A 266 -4.80 2.06 -9.18
CA GLN A 266 -6.03 1.80 -9.95
C GLN A 266 -6.90 3.04 -10.21
N ARG A 267 -6.41 4.27 -9.99
CA ARG A 267 -7.21 5.50 -10.21
C ARG A 267 -7.73 5.56 -11.66
N THR A 268 -9.01 5.88 -11.84
CA THR A 268 -9.66 6.01 -13.15
C THR A 268 -10.20 7.42 -13.42
N LYS A 269 -10.55 7.72 -14.67
CA LYS A 269 -11.10 9.02 -15.09
C LYS A 269 -12.52 9.35 -14.60
N THR A 270 -13.32 8.35 -14.20
CA THR A 270 -14.75 8.54 -13.98
C THR A 270 -15.10 9.32 -12.71
N ILE A 271 -16.27 9.97 -12.74
CA ILE A 271 -16.68 11.15 -11.97
C ILE A 271 -16.50 11.06 -10.44
N GLU A 272 -16.21 12.22 -9.83
CA GLU A 272 -16.22 12.56 -8.39
C GLU A 272 -15.29 11.76 -7.44
N GLY A 273 -15.10 10.46 -7.62
CA GLY A 273 -14.19 9.64 -6.81
C GLY A 273 -12.72 9.71 -7.24
N ALA A 274 -12.45 10.14 -8.48
CA ALA A 274 -11.11 10.16 -9.05
C ALA A 274 -10.17 11.18 -8.39
N ILE A 275 -10.68 12.30 -7.85
CA ILE A 275 -9.82 13.40 -7.36
C ILE A 275 -9.01 13.00 -6.12
N GLU A 276 -9.49 11.99 -5.38
CA GLU A 276 -9.05 11.72 -4.01
C GLU A 276 -8.04 10.57 -3.86
N SER A 277 -7.73 9.72 -4.85
CA SER A 277 -6.87 8.52 -4.68
C SER A 277 -5.44 8.66 -5.23
N GLY A 278 -4.50 7.86 -4.73
CA GLY A 278 -3.10 7.88 -5.14
C GLY A 278 -2.15 7.39 -4.06
N PHE A 279 -0.97 6.92 -4.46
CA PHE A 279 0.09 6.52 -3.53
C PHE A 279 1.19 7.59 -3.50
N SER A 280 1.53 8.07 -2.31
CA SER A 280 2.66 8.97 -2.12
C SER A 280 3.69 8.34 -1.18
N PHE A 281 4.93 8.27 -1.65
CA PHE A 281 6.08 7.75 -0.93
C PHE A 281 7.00 8.93 -0.58
N LYS A 282 7.34 9.07 0.69
CA LYS A 282 8.12 10.18 1.23
C LYS A 282 9.25 9.63 2.10
N ASN A 283 10.48 10.07 1.85
CA ASN A 283 11.68 9.62 2.58
C ASN A 283 11.86 8.08 2.58
N CYS A 284 11.34 7.39 1.56
CA CYS A 284 11.41 5.93 1.48
C CYS A 284 12.75 5.47 0.90
N THR A 285 13.04 4.17 1.02
CA THR A 285 14.15 3.51 0.31
C THR A 285 13.61 2.41 -0.58
N ILE A 286 14.02 2.38 -1.85
CA ILE A 286 13.69 1.35 -2.84
C ILE A 286 14.94 0.51 -3.12
N MET A 287 14.89 -0.78 -2.76
CA MET A 287 16.01 -1.71 -2.87
C MET A 287 15.62 -3.09 -3.41
N SER A 288 16.61 -3.83 -3.92
CA SER A 288 16.46 -5.22 -4.34
C SER A 288 17.28 -6.14 -3.42
N GLU A 289 16.63 -7.08 -2.74
CA GLU A 289 17.30 -8.22 -2.07
C GLU A 289 17.59 -9.36 -3.06
N GLY A 290 16.80 -9.48 -4.13
CA GLY A 290 17.00 -10.49 -5.17
C GLY A 290 17.99 -10.08 -6.27
N GLY A 291 18.23 -8.77 -6.45
CA GLY A 291 19.12 -8.23 -7.49
C GLY A 291 18.50 -8.16 -8.89
N GLY A 292 17.20 -8.45 -9.03
CA GLY A 292 16.44 -8.25 -10.27
C GLY A 292 16.03 -6.78 -10.48
N ASP A 293 15.69 -6.48 -11.74
CA ASP A 293 15.28 -5.16 -12.21
C ASP A 293 14.00 -4.67 -11.50
N ILE A 294 13.92 -3.37 -11.23
CA ILE A 294 12.81 -2.71 -10.53
C ILE A 294 12.16 -1.67 -11.44
N TYR A 295 10.86 -1.84 -11.69
CA TYR A 295 9.98 -0.76 -12.17
C TYR A 295 9.25 -0.12 -10.98
N LEU A 296 9.30 1.22 -10.91
CA LEU A 296 8.61 2.05 -9.92
C LEU A 296 7.09 1.85 -9.92
N GLY A 297 6.51 1.51 -11.08
CA GLY A 297 5.11 1.15 -11.18
C GLY A 297 4.58 1.09 -12.60
N ARG A 298 3.28 0.81 -12.70
CA ARG A 298 2.51 0.75 -13.94
C ARG A 298 1.03 1.02 -13.71
N ALA A 299 0.37 1.51 -14.74
CA ALA A 299 -1.01 1.98 -14.63
C ALA A 299 -2.00 0.84 -14.75
N TRP A 300 -2.57 0.41 -13.61
CA TRP A 300 -3.72 -0.50 -13.60
C TRP A 300 -5.02 0.24 -13.93
N GLY A 301 -5.19 1.46 -13.39
CA GLY A 301 -6.28 2.37 -13.74
C GLY A 301 -5.86 3.40 -14.79
N ASP A 302 -6.82 3.91 -15.58
CA ASP A 302 -6.53 4.80 -16.72
C ASP A 302 -6.10 6.22 -16.32
N SER A 303 -6.11 6.58 -15.03
CA SER A 303 -5.57 7.82 -14.46
C SER A 303 -4.71 7.58 -13.22
N SER A 304 -3.98 6.46 -13.20
CA SER A 304 -3.08 6.02 -12.11
C SER A 304 -2.21 7.15 -11.55
N ARG A 305 -2.11 7.27 -10.22
CA ARG A 305 -1.32 8.34 -9.54
C ARG A 305 -0.36 7.78 -8.50
N VAL A 306 0.94 8.02 -8.70
CA VAL A 306 2.04 7.58 -7.83
C VAL A 306 3.10 8.67 -7.74
N ILE A 307 3.51 9.02 -6.53
CA ILE A 307 4.51 10.06 -6.24
C ILE A 307 5.64 9.48 -5.41
N TYR A 308 6.89 9.68 -5.82
CA TYR A 308 8.07 9.43 -5.00
C TYR A 308 8.75 10.76 -4.65
N ALA A 309 8.91 11.05 -3.37
CA ALA A 309 9.54 12.28 -2.87
C ALA A 309 10.64 11.94 -1.87
N TYR A 310 11.80 12.59 -2.01
CA TYR A 310 12.98 12.37 -1.16
C TYR A 310 13.34 10.88 -0.99
N THR A 311 13.02 10.06 -2.00
CA THR A 311 13.13 8.61 -1.94
C THR A 311 14.48 8.18 -2.53
N GLU A 312 15.20 7.32 -1.80
CA GLU A 312 16.46 6.74 -2.27
C GLU A 312 16.17 5.52 -3.15
N MET A 313 16.79 5.47 -4.32
CA MET A 313 16.60 4.45 -5.35
C MET A 313 17.91 3.72 -5.65
N SER A 314 17.93 2.42 -5.31
CA SER A 314 19.00 1.48 -5.66
C SER A 314 19.24 1.38 -7.17
N LYS A 315 20.38 0.80 -7.57
CA LYS A 315 20.83 0.72 -8.97
C LYS A 315 19.96 -0.19 -9.84
N GLU A 316 19.18 -1.05 -9.19
CA GLU A 316 18.24 -1.99 -9.80
C GLU A 316 16.98 -1.29 -10.30
N VAL A 317 16.69 -0.04 -9.88
CA VAL A 317 15.62 0.76 -10.50
C VAL A 317 16.02 1.08 -11.94
N VAL A 318 15.27 0.53 -12.90
CA VAL A 318 15.63 0.65 -14.32
C VAL A 318 15.59 2.12 -14.77
N PRO A 319 16.46 2.56 -15.70
CA PRO A 319 16.53 3.98 -16.09
C PRO A 319 15.20 4.57 -16.55
N VAL A 320 14.42 3.77 -17.30
CA VAL A 320 13.07 4.11 -17.80
C VAL A 320 12.05 4.34 -16.67
N GLY A 321 12.30 3.80 -15.47
CA GLY A 321 11.53 3.96 -14.23
C GLY A 321 10.20 3.20 -14.22
N TRP A 322 9.34 3.46 -15.21
CA TRP A 322 7.93 3.07 -15.17
C TRP A 322 7.59 2.13 -16.33
N ASP A 323 6.79 1.09 -16.06
CA ASP A 323 6.32 0.14 -17.08
C ASP A 323 5.08 0.75 -17.79
N GLY A 324 5.17 0.88 -19.11
CA GLY A 324 4.13 1.48 -19.96
C GLY A 324 2.89 0.63 -20.16
N TRP A 325 2.91 -0.64 -19.74
CA TRP A 325 1.84 -1.66 -19.83
C TRP A 325 1.04 -1.61 -21.14
N ASN A 326 -0.12 -0.95 -21.13
CA ASN A 326 -1.07 -0.85 -22.25
C ASN A 326 -1.37 0.61 -22.65
N ILE A 327 -0.62 1.58 -22.13
CA ILE A 327 -0.96 3.00 -22.25
C ILE A 327 -0.57 3.52 -23.63
N LYS A 328 -1.56 3.75 -24.50
CA LYS A 328 -1.33 4.20 -25.89
C LYS A 328 -1.06 5.70 -26.03
N GLN A 329 -1.49 6.51 -25.06
CA GLN A 329 -1.32 7.97 -25.00
C GLN A 329 -1.30 8.43 -23.53
N PRO A 330 -0.19 8.19 -22.80
CA PRO A 330 -0.09 8.56 -21.38
C PRO A 330 -0.34 10.04 -21.13
N GLU A 331 0.14 10.91 -22.01
CA GLU A 331 -0.05 12.38 -21.97
C GLU A 331 -1.53 12.83 -22.05
N SER A 332 -2.43 12.01 -22.59
CA SER A 332 -3.88 12.27 -22.61
C SER A 332 -4.68 11.38 -21.63
N SER A 333 -4.00 10.48 -20.92
CA SER A 333 -4.63 9.50 -20.02
C SER A 333 -4.97 10.06 -18.63
N GLY A 334 -4.30 11.10 -18.15
CA GLY A 334 -4.51 11.59 -16.79
C GLY A 334 -3.70 10.83 -15.71
N ILE A 335 -2.85 9.88 -16.12
CA ILE A 335 -1.83 9.28 -15.27
C ILE A 335 -0.88 10.36 -14.75
N TYR A 336 -0.58 10.34 -13.45
CA TYR A 336 0.33 11.28 -12.78
C TYR A 336 1.41 10.49 -12.04
N TYR A 337 2.54 10.26 -12.70
CA TYR A 337 3.74 9.66 -12.11
C TYR A 337 4.81 10.72 -11.93
N GLY A 338 5.20 10.97 -10.68
CA GLY A 338 6.07 12.08 -10.33
C GLY A 338 7.19 11.69 -9.36
N GLU A 339 8.37 12.24 -9.59
CA GLU A 339 9.55 12.08 -8.73
C GLU A 339 9.99 13.47 -8.24
N PHE A 340 10.27 13.64 -6.95
CA PHE A 340 10.73 14.91 -6.37
C PHE A 340 11.97 14.70 -5.50
N LYS A 341 13.09 15.33 -5.88
CA LYS A 341 14.37 15.26 -5.11
C LYS A 341 14.73 13.82 -4.67
N CYS A 342 14.43 12.83 -5.52
CA CYS A 342 14.85 11.44 -5.30
C CYS A 342 16.35 11.31 -5.54
N SER A 343 16.97 10.33 -4.89
CA SER A 343 18.43 10.17 -4.82
C SER A 343 18.86 8.72 -5.04
N GLY A 344 20.17 8.48 -5.16
CA GLY A 344 20.74 7.16 -5.38
C GLY A 344 20.95 6.83 -6.87
N PRO A 345 21.65 5.72 -7.18
CA PRO A 345 22.04 5.38 -8.55
C PRO A 345 20.87 5.11 -9.51
N GLY A 346 19.68 4.78 -9.00
CA GLY A 346 18.47 4.55 -9.79
C GLY A 346 17.63 5.80 -10.11
N SER A 347 17.94 6.97 -9.53
CA SER A 347 17.06 8.15 -9.53
C SER A 347 17.28 9.17 -10.67
N ASP A 348 17.92 8.78 -11.78
CA ASP A 348 18.22 9.71 -12.88
C ASP A 348 16.97 10.03 -13.72
N ALA A 349 16.21 11.04 -13.26
CA ALA A 349 14.94 11.48 -13.84
C ALA A 349 15.01 11.76 -15.36
N ARG A 350 16.18 12.15 -15.88
CA ARG A 350 16.40 12.45 -17.31
C ARG A 350 16.31 11.21 -18.22
N LYS A 351 16.34 10.00 -17.65
CA LYS A 351 16.28 8.72 -18.38
C LYS A 351 14.90 8.04 -18.34
N ARG A 352 13.93 8.65 -17.63
CA ARG A 352 12.58 8.11 -17.46
C ARG A 352 11.80 8.10 -18.76
N VAL A 353 10.70 7.36 -18.78
CA VAL A 353 9.63 7.56 -19.77
C VAL A 353 9.27 9.06 -19.87
N GLY A 354 9.13 9.59 -21.09
CA GLY A 354 8.95 11.03 -21.33
C GLY A 354 7.64 11.66 -20.85
N TRP A 355 6.79 10.89 -20.15
CA TRP A 355 5.54 11.31 -19.53
C TRP A 355 5.56 11.22 -17.99
N ALA A 356 6.66 10.72 -17.41
CA ALA A 356 6.93 10.86 -15.98
C ALA A 356 7.43 12.29 -15.70
N VAL A 357 7.13 12.81 -14.50
CA VAL A 357 7.35 14.22 -14.15
C VAL A 357 8.46 14.34 -13.11
N ASP A 358 9.54 15.06 -13.44
CA ASP A 358 10.44 15.62 -12.42
C ASP A 358 9.76 16.85 -11.80
N LEU A 359 9.40 16.74 -10.52
CA LEU A 359 8.52 17.69 -9.85
C LEU A 359 9.31 18.89 -9.32
N THR A 360 8.74 20.08 -9.48
CA THR A 360 9.09 21.24 -8.65
C THR A 360 8.51 21.09 -7.25
N GLU A 361 9.05 21.84 -6.30
CA GLU A 361 8.56 21.84 -4.91
C GLU A 361 7.07 22.21 -4.80
N ALA A 362 6.60 23.14 -5.62
CA ALA A 362 5.18 23.52 -5.67
C ALA A 362 4.26 22.38 -6.16
N GLN A 363 4.74 21.53 -7.08
CA GLN A 363 4.00 20.36 -7.56
C GLN A 363 4.05 19.18 -6.58
N ALA A 364 5.14 19.05 -5.81
CA ALA A 364 5.31 17.96 -4.84
C ALA A 364 4.62 18.22 -3.49
N LYS A 365 4.58 19.48 -3.03
CA LYS A 365 3.97 19.92 -1.75
C LYS A 365 2.59 19.31 -1.43
N PRO A 366 1.64 19.14 -2.38
CA PRO A 366 0.34 18.48 -2.16
C PRO A 366 0.38 17.06 -1.59
N PHE A 367 1.46 16.33 -1.84
CA PHE A 367 1.51 14.88 -1.63
C PHE A 367 2.37 14.47 -0.42
N ILE A 368 3.26 15.36 0.04
CA ILE A 368 4.40 15.02 0.92
C ILE A 368 4.20 15.33 2.41
N GLY A 369 2.95 15.31 2.89
CA GLY A 369 2.63 15.49 4.32
C GLY A 369 1.31 14.85 4.72
N THR A 370 1.04 14.75 6.02
CA THR A 370 -0.17 14.13 6.60
C THR A 370 -1.48 14.74 6.08
N HIS A 371 -1.48 16.04 5.78
CA HIS A 371 -2.57 16.74 5.11
C HIS A 371 -3.00 16.06 3.79
N TYR A 372 -2.08 15.37 3.09
CA TYR A 372 -2.42 14.59 1.89
C TYR A 372 -3.48 13.54 2.20
N ILE A 373 -3.49 12.93 3.39
CA ILE A 373 -4.45 11.90 3.82
C ILE A 373 -5.41 12.38 4.92
N PHE A 374 -5.58 13.70 5.08
CA PHE A 374 -6.36 14.32 6.17
C PHE A 374 -5.87 13.93 7.57
N GLY A 375 -4.59 13.57 7.69
CA GLY A 375 -4.05 12.87 8.86
C GLY A 375 -4.25 13.58 10.18
N ASP A 376 -4.31 14.91 10.17
CA ASP A 376 -4.42 15.74 11.37
C ASP A 376 -5.73 15.51 12.15
N SER A 377 -6.77 14.88 11.56
CA SER A 377 -8.00 14.50 12.27
C SER A 377 -7.95 13.11 12.91
N TRP A 378 -7.03 12.23 12.51
CA TRP A 378 -7.13 10.79 12.82
C TRP A 378 -5.83 10.02 13.08
N ILE A 379 -4.68 10.58 12.69
CA ILE A 379 -3.37 9.96 12.95
C ILE A 379 -2.99 10.21 14.40
N LEU A 380 -3.10 9.17 15.21
CA LEU A 380 -2.61 9.16 16.58
C LEU A 380 -1.15 8.66 16.63
N PRO A 381 -0.36 9.06 17.65
CA PRO A 381 0.99 8.52 17.86
C PRO A 381 1.00 6.98 17.95
N PRO A 382 2.09 6.31 17.54
CA PRO A 382 2.16 4.84 17.60
C PRO A 382 1.98 4.32 19.04
N PRO A 383 1.25 3.21 19.26
CA PRO A 383 0.96 2.66 20.59
C PRO A 383 2.18 1.92 21.18
N THR A 384 3.25 2.65 21.47
CA THR A 384 4.55 2.13 21.93
C THR A 384 4.58 1.66 23.38
N GLY A 385 3.56 2.00 24.18
CA GLY A 385 3.49 1.65 25.61
C GLY A 385 3.14 0.18 25.86
N ASN A 386 3.78 -0.42 26.87
CA ASN A 386 3.29 -1.67 27.45
C ASN A 386 1.99 -1.40 28.20
N SER A 387 0.87 -1.97 27.75
CA SER A 387 -0.38 -1.93 28.51
C SER A 387 -0.15 -2.62 29.87
N PRO A 388 -0.50 -2.00 31.01
CA PRO A 388 -0.65 -2.72 32.25
C PRO A 388 -1.70 -3.82 32.06
N PRO A 389 -1.55 -5.00 32.71
CA PRO A 389 -2.59 -6.02 32.66
C PRO A 389 -3.91 -5.43 33.19
N SER A 390 -4.99 -5.63 32.43
CA SER A 390 -6.31 -5.18 32.81
C SER A 390 -6.73 -5.87 34.12
N LYS A 391 -6.99 -5.09 35.16
CA LYS A 391 -7.55 -5.63 36.41
C LYS A 391 -8.94 -6.19 36.11
N LYS A 392 -9.09 -7.51 36.05
CA LYS A 392 -10.39 -8.17 35.97
C LYS A 392 -11.22 -7.78 37.20
N GLY A 393 -12.14 -6.84 37.02
CA GLY A 393 -13.12 -6.44 38.01
C GLY A 393 -14.19 -7.52 38.17
N TYR A 394 -13.83 -8.61 38.86
CA TYR A 394 -14.81 -9.62 39.28
C TYR A 394 -15.53 -9.10 40.53
N SER A 395 -16.75 -8.59 40.35
CA SER A 395 -17.64 -8.22 41.44
C SER A 395 -18.44 -9.43 41.93
N GLY A 396 -18.09 -9.99 43.09
CA GLY A 396 -18.96 -10.94 43.80
C GLY A 396 -18.22 -12.00 44.63
N GLY A 397 -18.37 -11.96 45.96
CA GLY A 397 -17.92 -13.02 46.88
C GLY A 397 -17.06 -12.52 48.03
N ALA A 398 -17.65 -12.43 49.24
CA ALA A 398 -16.93 -12.18 50.49
C ALA A 398 -16.19 -13.46 50.98
N PRO A 399 -15.24 -13.37 51.93
CA PRO A 399 -14.12 -14.30 52.01
C PRO A 399 -14.38 -15.58 52.82
N ALA A 400 -13.69 -16.65 52.43
CA ALA A 400 -13.40 -17.81 53.29
C ALA A 400 -11.89 -17.89 53.57
N THR A 401 -11.54 -18.23 54.80
CA THR A 401 -10.20 -18.11 55.39
C THR A 401 -9.23 -19.19 54.94
N SER A 402 -7.96 -18.82 54.72
CA SER A 402 -6.82 -19.75 54.69
C SER A 402 -6.61 -20.43 56.06
N PRO A 403 -5.83 -21.52 56.12
CA PRO A 403 -4.44 -21.31 56.53
C PRO A 403 -3.40 -22.00 55.63
N ALA A 404 -2.13 -21.65 55.86
CA ALA A 404 -0.98 -22.01 55.03
C ALA A 404 -0.33 -23.36 55.39
N SER A 405 0.42 -23.91 54.45
CA SER A 405 1.70 -24.61 54.74
C SER A 405 2.61 -24.63 53.50
N SER A 406 3.91 -24.66 53.76
CA SER A 406 5.06 -24.73 52.85
C SER A 406 6.22 -25.34 53.65
N PRO A 407 7.38 -25.64 53.06
CA PRO A 407 7.66 -26.32 51.78
C PRO A 407 8.59 -27.54 51.98
N GLU A 408 8.87 -28.36 50.96
CA GLU A 408 10.12 -29.15 50.96
C GLU A 408 10.57 -29.64 49.56
N SER A 409 11.90 -29.56 49.34
CA SER A 409 12.85 -30.42 48.56
C SER A 409 12.40 -31.22 47.31
N ALA A 410 13.25 -31.63 46.35
CA ALA A 410 14.62 -31.37 45.87
C ALA A 410 14.95 -32.54 44.89
N ASP A 411 16.16 -32.53 44.28
CA ASP A 411 16.77 -33.60 43.44
C ASP A 411 16.15 -33.88 42.05
N SER A 412 16.88 -33.83 40.92
CA SER A 412 18.05 -34.61 40.42
C SER A 412 17.62 -35.89 39.65
N ALA A 413 18.29 -36.40 38.60
CA ALA A 413 19.53 -36.02 37.90
C ALA A 413 19.56 -36.58 36.43
N SER A 414 20.63 -36.25 35.70
CA SER A 414 21.34 -37.05 34.65
C SER A 414 20.68 -37.49 33.31
N SER A 415 21.43 -37.16 32.24
CA SER A 415 21.47 -37.68 30.85
C SER A 415 21.97 -39.16 30.78
N PRO A 416 22.36 -39.82 29.64
CA PRO A 416 22.73 -39.30 28.28
C PRO A 416 22.42 -40.16 27.00
N GLU A 417 22.91 -39.63 25.86
CA GLU A 417 23.70 -40.33 24.79
C GLU A 417 23.13 -40.91 23.47
N SER A 418 24.06 -41.03 22.49
CA SER A 418 23.99 -41.44 21.06
C SER A 418 23.26 -40.47 20.10
N ALA A 419 23.81 -39.90 19.01
CA ALA A 419 25.05 -40.03 18.21
C ALA A 419 25.10 -41.10 17.09
N ASP A 420 24.87 -40.67 15.84
CA ASP A 420 25.58 -41.03 14.58
C ASP A 420 25.00 -40.15 13.43
N SER A 421 25.76 -39.41 12.61
CA SER A 421 26.50 -39.78 11.38
C SER A 421 25.59 -40.16 10.17
N ALA A 422 25.89 -39.89 8.88
CA ALA A 422 27.04 -39.28 8.21
C ALA A 422 26.69 -38.70 6.80
N ALA A 423 27.69 -38.07 6.16
CA ALA A 423 27.93 -37.97 4.71
C ALA A 423 27.01 -37.15 3.77
N SER A 424 27.64 -36.20 3.06
CA SER A 424 27.22 -35.72 1.72
C SER A 424 27.77 -36.65 0.62
N PRO A 425 27.38 -36.47 -0.66
CA PRO A 425 28.31 -35.72 -1.54
C PRO A 425 27.65 -34.77 -2.56
N LYS A 426 28.52 -33.95 -3.15
CA LYS A 426 28.21 -32.95 -4.20
C LYS A 426 27.88 -33.61 -5.54
N SER A 427 27.06 -32.95 -6.36
CA SER A 427 27.27 -32.93 -7.80
C SER A 427 26.95 -31.55 -8.38
N ALA A 428 27.63 -31.17 -9.46
CA ALA A 428 27.49 -29.87 -10.11
C ALA A 428 27.47 -30.06 -11.63
N SER A 429 26.56 -29.39 -12.34
CA SER A 429 26.64 -29.30 -13.80
C SER A 429 25.96 -28.06 -14.37
N LYS A 430 26.81 -27.19 -14.93
CA LYS A 430 26.65 -26.38 -16.16
C LYS A 430 25.40 -25.51 -16.35
N ALA A 431 25.68 -24.22 -16.50
CA ALA A 431 24.78 -23.25 -17.11
C ALA A 431 24.58 -23.49 -18.62
N SER A 432 23.41 -23.13 -19.12
CA SER A 432 23.17 -22.81 -20.53
C SER A 432 22.03 -21.78 -20.64
N SER A 433 22.35 -20.56 -21.08
CA SER A 433 21.35 -19.54 -21.42
C SER A 433 20.60 -19.91 -22.70
N PRO A 434 19.32 -19.55 -22.82
CA PRO A 434 18.75 -19.18 -24.11
C PRO A 434 18.21 -17.75 -24.13
N LYS A 435 18.12 -17.20 -25.35
CA LYS A 435 17.89 -15.79 -25.64
C LYS A 435 16.41 -15.38 -25.59
N SER A 436 16.22 -14.07 -25.49
CA SER A 436 14.97 -13.32 -25.67
C SER A 436 14.16 -13.71 -26.91
N ALA A 437 12.83 -13.84 -26.75
CA ALA A 437 11.85 -13.63 -27.82
C ALA A 437 10.45 -13.36 -27.25
N TYR A 438 10.11 -12.10 -26.96
CA TYR A 438 8.72 -11.70 -26.75
C TYR A 438 8.10 -11.31 -28.08
N SER A 439 7.20 -12.16 -28.59
CA SER A 439 6.36 -11.88 -29.76
C SER A 439 4.98 -11.41 -29.31
N ALA A 440 4.52 -10.28 -29.85
CA ALA A 440 3.25 -9.67 -29.45
C ALA A 440 2.04 -10.40 -30.07
N GLY A 441 1.39 -11.26 -29.29
CA GLY A 441 0.15 -11.95 -29.66
C GLY A 441 -1.12 -11.22 -29.19
N SER A 442 -1.54 -10.19 -29.92
CA SER A 442 -2.83 -9.52 -29.65
C SER A 442 -4.02 -10.46 -29.88
N LYS A 443 -4.88 -10.63 -28.87
CA LYS A 443 -6.31 -10.95 -29.06
C LYS A 443 -7.15 -10.58 -27.83
N THR A 444 -8.01 -9.58 -28.03
CA THR A 444 -9.01 -9.08 -27.09
C THR A 444 -10.06 -10.13 -26.73
N LYS A 445 -10.47 -10.16 -25.46
CA LYS A 445 -11.84 -10.54 -25.04
C LYS A 445 -12.21 -9.79 -23.76
N LYS A 446 -13.33 -9.04 -23.81
CA LYS A 446 -13.99 -8.45 -22.64
C LYS A 446 -14.55 -9.55 -21.73
N LYS A 447 -14.48 -9.32 -20.42
CA LYS A 447 -15.46 -9.67 -19.37
C LYS A 447 -15.17 -8.69 -18.21
N GLU A 448 -16.10 -7.79 -17.90
CA GLU A 448 -17.21 -7.96 -16.95
C GLU A 448 -16.68 -7.99 -15.51
N LEU A 449 -17.13 -7.00 -14.73
CA LEU A 449 -16.72 -6.63 -13.36
C LEU A 449 -17.32 -7.57 -12.31
#